data_AF-A0A3S1Q716-F1
#
_entry.id   AF-A0A3S1Q716-F1
#
_cell.length_a   1.000
_cell.length_b   1.000
_cell.length_c   1.000
_cell.angle_alpha   90.00
_cell.angle_beta   90.00
_cell.angle_gamma   90.00
#
_symmetry.space_group_name_H-M   'P 1'
#
loop_
_entity.id
_entity.type
_entity.pdbx_description
1 polymer ?
#
loop_
_entity_poly.entity_id
_entity_poly.type
_entity_poly.pdbx_seq_one_letter_code
_entity_poly.pdbx_strand_id
1 'polypeptide(L)'
;HLVAAAAKYLAETRNFAGTVAVIFQPAEEGGGGGNEMVKDGMMERFDIEKVFGMHNMPGLPVGQFAIKPGPIMAATAEFTITVKGRGGHAAMPHGTIDPIVIASQLVGALQTIASRSTDPVEAVVVSVTKFHAGDAYNVIPESAEIAGTVRTLKKEVAKKSEERMRAICAGIATAFGATIEVDYDANYPVTFNHAQETVFASDVAADVAGDAHVHRTIQPVMGGEDFSYMLEARPGAFIFIGNGDSAGLHHPAYDFNDEVIPHGMSYWVKLAETALAA
;
A
#
# COMPACT_ATOMS: atom_id res chain seq x y z
N HIS A 1 20.74 0.22 -5.81
CA HIS A 1 22.06 -0.44 -5.92
C HIS A 1 21.97 -1.94 -6.18
N LEU A 2 21.14 -2.68 -5.43
CA LEU A 2 20.95 -4.14 -5.56
C LEU A 2 20.69 -4.61 -6.99
N VAL A 3 19.61 -4.12 -7.61
CA VAL A 3 19.15 -4.60 -8.92
C VAL A 3 20.13 -4.24 -10.05
N ALA A 4 20.78 -3.08 -9.96
CA ALA A 4 21.78 -2.64 -10.95
C ALA A 4 23.05 -3.49 -10.89
N ALA A 5 23.50 -3.86 -9.70
CA ALA A 5 24.65 -4.76 -9.52
C ALA A 5 24.36 -6.16 -10.07
N ALA A 6 23.17 -6.70 -9.79
CA ALA A 6 22.72 -7.97 -10.36
C ALA A 6 22.60 -7.91 -11.89
N ALA A 7 22.03 -6.83 -12.44
CA ALA A 7 21.92 -6.63 -13.89
C ALA A 7 23.28 -6.63 -14.58
N LYS A 8 24.28 -5.97 -14.00
CA LYS A 8 25.65 -5.98 -14.52
C LYS A 8 26.21 -7.40 -14.54
N TYR A 9 26.11 -8.13 -13.44
CA TYR A 9 26.58 -9.52 -13.37
C TYR A 9 25.90 -10.41 -14.40
N LEU A 10 24.57 -10.36 -14.50
CA LEU A 10 23.78 -11.16 -15.45
C LEU A 10 24.12 -10.84 -16.90
N ALA A 11 24.42 -9.57 -17.21
CA ALA A 11 24.85 -9.14 -18.54
C ALA A 11 26.26 -9.66 -18.89
N GLU A 12 27.17 -9.73 -17.91
CA GLU A 12 28.55 -10.19 -18.10
C GLU A 12 28.64 -11.73 -18.19
N THR A 13 27.91 -12.45 -17.34
CA THR A 13 28.03 -13.92 -17.26
C THR A 13 27.06 -14.64 -18.19
N ARG A 14 25.86 -14.09 -18.43
CA ARG A 14 24.81 -14.70 -19.25
C ARG A 14 24.52 -16.16 -18.90
N ASN A 15 24.65 -16.52 -17.62
CA ASN A 15 24.49 -17.89 -17.12
C ASN A 15 23.01 -18.31 -16.96
N PHE A 16 22.19 -18.06 -17.98
CA PHE A 16 20.76 -18.38 -18.02
C PHE A 16 20.26 -18.39 -19.47
N ALA A 17 19.22 -19.18 -19.73
CA ALA A 17 18.55 -19.27 -21.02
C ALA A 17 17.37 -18.29 -21.09
N GLY A 18 17.34 -17.39 -22.08
CA GLY A 18 16.23 -16.46 -22.29
C GLY A 18 16.54 -15.02 -21.87
N THR A 19 15.52 -14.30 -21.38
CA THR A 19 15.53 -12.85 -21.22
C THR A 19 15.17 -12.44 -19.79
N VAL A 20 15.91 -11.47 -19.25
CA VAL A 20 15.62 -10.82 -17.96
C VAL A 20 15.36 -9.34 -18.24
N ALA A 21 14.18 -8.86 -17.87
CA ALA A 21 13.86 -7.44 -17.88
C ALA A 21 14.19 -6.82 -16.51
N VAL A 22 14.99 -5.76 -16.50
CA VAL A 22 15.33 -5.02 -15.28
C VAL A 22 14.52 -3.73 -15.23
N ILE A 23 13.59 -3.65 -14.30
CA ILE A 23 12.59 -2.58 -14.22
C ILE A 23 13.07 -1.52 -13.24
N PHE A 24 13.40 -0.32 -13.76
CA PHE A 24 13.70 0.86 -12.95
C PHE A 24 12.46 1.73 -12.85
N GLN A 25 11.60 1.37 -11.91
CA GLN A 25 10.31 2.04 -11.73
C GLN A 25 10.48 3.41 -11.05
N PRO A 26 9.87 4.49 -11.57
CA PRO A 26 9.82 5.78 -10.91
C PRO A 26 8.61 5.90 -9.97
N ALA A 27 8.62 6.94 -9.12
CA ALA A 27 7.41 7.49 -8.47
C ALA A 27 6.56 6.51 -7.66
N GLU A 28 7.19 5.55 -6.96
CA GLU A 28 6.50 4.62 -6.05
C GLU A 28 5.83 5.36 -4.88
N GLU A 29 6.48 6.39 -4.34
CA GLU A 29 6.04 7.19 -3.18
C GLU A 29 4.83 8.10 -3.47
N GLY A 30 3.66 7.51 -3.75
CA GLY A 30 2.41 8.21 -4.01
C GLY A 30 2.15 8.56 -5.48
N GLY A 31 3.15 8.41 -6.36
CA GLY A 31 3.02 8.74 -7.79
C GLY A 31 2.46 7.60 -8.66
N GLY A 32 2.50 6.36 -8.17
CA GLY A 32 1.90 5.20 -8.86
C GLY A 32 2.59 4.83 -10.18
N GLY A 33 3.92 5.03 -10.27
CA GLY A 33 4.66 4.77 -11.50
C GLY A 33 4.57 3.31 -11.97
N GLY A 34 4.39 2.35 -11.06
CA GLY A 34 4.13 0.96 -11.41
C GLY A 34 2.88 0.78 -12.28
N ASN A 35 1.80 1.51 -11.97
CA ASN A 35 0.55 1.49 -12.75
C ASN A 35 0.77 2.05 -14.16
N GLU A 36 1.46 3.17 -14.26
CA GLU A 36 1.69 3.84 -15.53
C GLU A 36 2.60 3.01 -16.44
N MET A 37 3.62 2.34 -15.89
CA MET A 37 4.45 1.41 -16.66
C MET A 37 3.65 0.21 -17.17
N VAL A 38 2.74 -0.35 -16.37
CA VAL A 38 1.83 -1.42 -16.81
C VAL A 38 0.91 -0.93 -17.93
N LYS A 39 0.31 0.25 -17.78
CA LYS A 39 -0.58 0.86 -18.79
C LYS A 39 0.15 1.21 -20.10
N ASP A 40 1.41 1.59 -20.03
CA ASP A 40 2.27 1.83 -21.21
C ASP A 40 2.68 0.52 -21.93
N GLY A 41 2.13 -0.61 -21.48
CA GLY A 41 2.31 -1.92 -22.12
C GLY A 41 3.67 -2.55 -21.84
N MET A 42 4.35 -2.16 -20.75
CA MET A 42 5.66 -2.73 -20.40
C MET A 42 5.63 -4.26 -20.34
N MET A 43 4.57 -4.84 -19.77
CA MET A 43 4.47 -6.29 -19.58
C MET A 43 4.42 -7.03 -20.92
N GLU A 44 3.66 -6.52 -21.88
CA GLU A 44 3.53 -7.09 -23.22
C GLU A 44 4.76 -6.76 -24.08
N ARG A 45 5.26 -5.53 -24.05
CA ARG A 45 6.38 -5.06 -24.88
C ARG A 45 7.67 -5.85 -24.66
N PHE A 46 7.87 -6.35 -23.44
CA PHE A 46 9.06 -7.11 -23.06
C PHE A 46 8.76 -8.59 -22.77
N ASP A 47 7.57 -9.07 -23.15
CA ASP A 47 7.12 -10.46 -22.96
C ASP A 47 7.35 -10.97 -21.53
N ILE A 48 7.01 -10.14 -20.52
CA ILE A 48 7.22 -10.47 -19.12
C ILE A 48 6.19 -11.51 -18.69
N GLU A 49 6.64 -12.73 -18.40
CA GLU A 49 5.79 -13.82 -17.92
C GLU A 49 5.60 -13.80 -16.39
N LYS A 50 6.64 -13.42 -15.66
CA LYS A 50 6.67 -13.35 -14.19
C LYS A 50 7.40 -12.10 -13.72
N VAL A 51 6.96 -11.53 -12.61
CA VAL A 51 7.54 -10.31 -12.05
C VAL A 51 7.88 -10.48 -10.57
N PHE A 52 9.06 -10.01 -10.16
CA PHE A 52 9.53 -10.14 -8.79
C PHE A 52 10.02 -8.79 -8.28
N GLY A 53 9.67 -8.47 -7.03
CA GLY A 53 10.04 -7.21 -6.37
C GLY A 53 10.68 -7.47 -5.02
N MET A 54 11.50 -6.53 -4.55
CA MET A 54 12.14 -6.61 -3.23
C MET A 54 12.15 -5.24 -2.57
N HIS A 55 11.84 -5.21 -1.28
CA HIS A 55 12.00 -4.04 -0.44
C HIS A 55 12.86 -4.37 0.78
N ASN A 56 13.68 -3.44 1.25
CA ASN A 56 14.41 -3.65 2.49
C ASN A 56 13.52 -3.37 3.72
N MET A 57 13.75 -4.07 4.82
CA MET A 57 12.89 -4.00 6.00
C MET A 57 13.73 -3.72 7.24
N PRO A 58 13.71 -2.47 7.76
CA PRO A 58 14.27 -2.16 9.08
C PRO A 58 13.68 -3.05 10.17
N GLY A 59 14.52 -3.49 11.11
CA GLY A 59 14.17 -4.40 12.19
C GLY A 59 14.30 -5.90 11.85
N LEU A 60 14.36 -6.27 10.56
CA LEU A 60 14.73 -7.62 10.15
C LEU A 60 16.27 -7.71 10.01
N PRO A 61 16.95 -8.70 10.61
CA PRO A 61 18.42 -8.78 10.57
C PRO A 61 18.98 -8.87 9.15
N VAL A 62 20.15 -8.25 8.93
CA VAL A 62 20.88 -8.35 7.65
C VAL A 62 21.12 -9.81 7.28
N GLY A 63 20.95 -10.12 6.00
CA GLY A 63 21.07 -11.48 5.47
C GLY A 63 19.84 -12.36 5.67
N GLN A 64 18.78 -11.86 6.31
CA GLN A 64 17.49 -12.55 6.39
C GLN A 64 16.48 -12.03 5.36
N PHE A 65 15.55 -12.90 5.00
CA PHE A 65 14.49 -12.60 4.04
C PHE A 65 13.12 -12.92 4.64
N ALA A 66 12.09 -12.25 4.14
CA ALA A 66 10.75 -12.32 4.68
C ALA A 66 9.71 -12.25 3.56
N ILE A 67 8.84 -13.24 3.48
CA ILE A 67 7.84 -13.37 2.42
C ILE A 67 6.63 -14.14 2.94
N LYS A 68 5.50 -14.04 2.24
CA LYS A 68 4.34 -14.92 2.44
C LYS A 68 3.52 -15.02 1.15
N PRO A 69 2.74 -16.09 0.96
CA PRO A 69 1.76 -16.15 -0.10
C PRO A 69 0.54 -15.29 0.25
N GLY A 70 -0.13 -14.79 -0.78
CA GLY A 70 -1.30 -13.93 -0.65
C GLY A 70 -0.94 -12.52 -0.20
N PRO A 71 -1.80 -11.84 0.58
CA PRO A 71 -1.63 -10.43 0.89
C PRO A 71 -0.44 -10.20 1.81
N ILE A 72 0.56 -9.45 1.32
CA ILE A 72 1.78 -9.09 2.05
C ILE A 72 1.81 -7.59 2.41
N MET A 73 1.23 -6.72 1.59
CA MET A 73 1.04 -5.29 1.87
C MET A 73 -0.38 -4.84 1.51
N ALA A 74 -0.85 -3.76 2.14
CA ALA A 74 -2.24 -3.35 2.07
C ALA A 74 -2.59 -2.64 0.77
N ALA A 75 -3.84 -2.83 0.32
CA ALA A 75 -4.47 -1.86 -0.56
C ALA A 75 -4.61 -0.52 0.17
N THR A 76 -4.52 0.55 -0.59
CA THR A 76 -4.57 1.92 -0.12
C THR A 76 -5.68 2.67 -0.82
N ALA A 77 -6.39 3.50 -0.06
CA ALA A 77 -7.27 4.50 -0.61
C ALA A 77 -7.17 5.78 0.20
N GLU A 78 -7.49 6.89 -0.44
CA GLU A 78 -7.61 8.20 0.15
C GLU A 78 -9.05 8.67 0.00
N PHE A 79 -9.52 9.47 0.96
CA PHE A 79 -10.85 10.06 0.87
C PHE A 79 -10.83 11.50 1.34
N THR A 80 -11.69 12.30 0.73
CA THR A 80 -12.03 13.66 1.15
C THR A 80 -13.55 13.75 1.23
N ILE A 81 -14.06 14.14 2.39
CA ILE A 81 -15.49 14.30 2.65
C ILE A 81 -15.74 15.79 2.93
N THR A 82 -16.54 16.41 2.07
CA THR A 82 -16.97 17.81 2.23
C THR A 82 -18.40 17.83 2.75
N VAL A 83 -18.58 18.37 3.96
CA VAL A 83 -19.88 18.60 4.58
C VAL A 83 -20.29 20.04 4.30
N LYS A 84 -21.39 20.24 3.57
CA LYS A 84 -22.00 21.55 3.30
C LYS A 84 -23.27 21.69 4.13
N GLY A 85 -23.23 22.64 5.06
CA GLY A 85 -24.32 22.99 5.95
C GLY A 85 -24.95 24.33 5.57
N ARG A 86 -25.31 25.10 6.59
CA ARG A 86 -25.79 26.48 6.47
C ARG A 86 -25.21 27.28 7.62
N GLY A 87 -24.27 28.16 7.31
CA GLY A 87 -23.62 28.99 8.32
C GLY A 87 -24.55 30.04 8.95
N GLY A 88 -24.07 30.70 9.99
CA GLY A 88 -24.81 31.76 10.66
C GLY A 88 -24.18 32.22 11.97
N HIS A 89 -24.86 33.10 12.69
CA HIS A 89 -24.39 33.60 13.98
C HIS A 89 -24.45 32.48 15.03
N ALA A 90 -23.36 32.24 15.77
CA ALA A 90 -23.27 31.13 16.73
C ALA A 90 -24.31 31.19 17.86
N ALA A 91 -24.81 32.37 18.21
CA ALA A 91 -25.90 32.55 19.18
C ALA A 91 -27.31 32.23 18.63
N MET A 92 -27.45 31.90 17.34
CA MET A 92 -28.72 31.56 16.70
C MET A 92 -28.65 30.21 15.95
N PRO A 93 -28.25 29.12 16.62
CA PRO A 93 -27.96 27.84 15.95
C PRO A 93 -29.20 27.20 15.31
N HIS A 94 -30.40 27.48 15.81
CA HIS A 94 -31.67 27.01 15.22
C HIS A 94 -31.90 27.51 13.78
N GLY A 95 -31.22 28.59 13.38
CA GLY A 95 -31.22 29.11 12.01
C GLY A 95 -30.16 28.49 11.10
N THR A 96 -29.39 27.51 11.58
CA THR A 96 -28.20 26.97 10.89
C THR A 96 -28.30 25.46 10.66
N ILE A 97 -27.38 24.93 9.86
CA ILE A 97 -27.07 23.50 9.78
C ILE A 97 -25.58 23.42 10.01
N ASP A 98 -25.17 23.04 11.22
CA ASP A 98 -23.79 23.18 11.69
C ASP A 98 -22.89 22.06 11.11
N PRO A 99 -21.97 22.35 10.18
CA PRO A 99 -21.13 21.34 9.57
C PRO A 99 -20.04 20.81 10.52
N ILE A 100 -19.67 21.55 11.58
CA ILE A 100 -18.68 21.09 12.58
C ILE A 100 -19.28 19.94 13.39
N VAL A 101 -20.52 20.10 13.85
CA VAL A 101 -21.25 19.05 14.58
C VAL A 101 -21.41 17.81 13.70
N ILE A 102 -21.80 17.99 12.44
CA ILE A 102 -22.03 16.89 11.49
C ILE A 102 -20.71 16.16 11.18
N ALA A 103 -19.64 16.88 10.87
CA ALA A 103 -18.32 16.30 10.62
C ALA A 103 -17.78 15.55 11.84
N SER A 104 -18.00 16.06 13.06
CA SER A 104 -17.64 15.37 14.30
C SER A 104 -18.38 14.04 14.47
N GLN A 105 -19.67 13.98 14.11
CA GLN A 105 -20.43 12.73 14.11
C GLN A 105 -19.95 11.76 13.03
N LEU A 106 -19.57 12.25 11.84
CA LEU A 106 -19.00 11.43 10.78
C LEU A 106 -17.71 10.73 11.24
N VAL A 107 -16.79 11.46 11.89
CA VAL A 107 -15.54 10.86 12.39
C VAL A 107 -15.81 9.62 13.24
N GLY A 108 -16.75 9.71 14.19
CA GLY A 108 -17.15 8.57 15.02
C GLY A 108 -17.86 7.47 14.24
N ALA A 109 -18.78 7.83 13.34
CA ALA A 109 -19.53 6.87 12.53
C ALA A 109 -18.63 6.07 11.58
N LEU A 110 -17.61 6.70 10.98
CA LEU A 110 -16.63 6.03 10.11
C LEU A 110 -15.87 4.91 10.82
N GLN A 111 -15.66 5.01 12.14
CA GLN A 111 -15.01 3.95 12.92
C GLN A 111 -15.84 2.65 12.99
N THR A 112 -17.13 2.72 12.64
CA THR A 112 -18.01 1.54 12.54
C THR A 112 -17.74 0.69 11.30
N ILE A 113 -16.99 1.20 10.32
CA ILE A 113 -16.52 0.40 9.18
C ILE A 113 -15.64 -0.73 9.69
N ALA A 114 -14.62 -0.39 10.48
CA ALA A 114 -13.74 -1.38 11.10
C ALA A 114 -14.44 -2.17 12.21
N SER A 115 -15.12 -1.49 13.13
CA SER A 115 -15.59 -2.16 14.34
C SER A 115 -16.88 -2.96 14.15
N ARG A 116 -17.74 -2.64 13.17
CA ARG A 116 -19.10 -3.23 13.05
C ARG A 116 -19.50 -3.68 11.65
N SER A 117 -18.79 -3.25 10.61
CA SER A 117 -19.14 -3.56 9.21
C SER A 117 -18.19 -4.55 8.55
N THR A 118 -17.01 -4.75 9.13
CA THR A 118 -15.98 -5.68 8.65
C THR A 118 -15.96 -6.92 9.53
N ASP A 119 -15.70 -8.08 8.93
CA ASP A 119 -15.51 -9.32 9.66
C ASP A 119 -14.37 -9.14 10.69
N PRO A 120 -14.57 -9.51 11.97
CA PRO A 120 -13.58 -9.31 13.02
C PRO A 120 -12.23 -10.00 12.79
N VAL A 121 -12.12 -10.98 11.87
CA VAL A 121 -10.83 -11.60 11.51
C VAL A 121 -10.18 -10.99 10.26
N GLU A 122 -10.83 -10.03 9.62
CA GLU A 122 -10.31 -9.33 8.45
C GLU A 122 -9.67 -8.00 8.83
N ALA A 123 -8.60 -7.63 8.11
CA ALA A 123 -7.87 -6.39 8.39
C ALA A 123 -8.45 -5.20 7.61
N VAL A 124 -8.81 -4.15 8.35
CA VAL A 124 -9.15 -2.83 7.83
C VAL A 124 -8.68 -1.75 8.80
N VAL A 125 -8.14 -0.66 8.26
CA VAL A 125 -7.85 0.57 9.00
C VAL A 125 -8.55 1.72 8.29
N VAL A 126 -9.28 2.53 9.05
CA VAL A 126 -9.85 3.79 8.58
C VAL A 126 -9.27 4.88 9.47
N SER A 127 -8.60 5.86 8.88
CA SER A 127 -7.97 6.95 9.62
C SER A 127 -8.42 8.28 9.05
N VAL A 128 -9.12 9.07 9.85
CA VAL A 128 -9.35 10.50 9.54
C VAL A 128 -8.14 11.26 10.07
N THR A 129 -7.41 11.91 9.18
CA THR A 129 -6.13 12.56 9.50
C THR A 129 -6.14 14.06 9.23
N LYS A 130 -7.19 14.58 8.58
CA LYS A 130 -7.43 16.01 8.37
C LYS A 130 -8.84 16.38 8.82
N PHE A 131 -8.97 17.55 9.45
CA PHE A 131 -10.25 18.15 9.84
C PHE A 131 -10.12 19.67 9.79
N HIS A 132 -10.84 20.32 8.88
CA HIS A 132 -10.82 21.76 8.67
C HIS A 132 -12.24 22.33 8.68
N ALA A 133 -12.50 23.32 9.53
CA ALA A 133 -13.78 24.04 9.56
C ALA A 133 -13.71 25.35 10.37
N GLY A 134 -14.21 26.44 9.78
CA GLY A 134 -14.40 27.73 10.44
C GLY A 134 -13.13 28.52 10.78
N ASP A 135 -13.30 29.84 10.87
CA ASP A 135 -12.20 30.80 11.10
C ASP A 135 -12.48 31.80 12.23
N ALA A 136 -13.71 31.84 12.75
CA ALA A 136 -14.16 32.86 13.70
C ALA A 136 -14.91 32.26 14.91
N TYR A 137 -14.76 32.89 16.08
CA TYR A 137 -15.32 32.41 17.36
C TYR A 137 -16.85 32.39 17.43
N ASN A 138 -17.52 33.30 16.72
CA ASN A 138 -18.96 33.56 16.83
C ASN A 138 -19.74 33.25 15.55
N VAL A 139 -19.15 32.48 14.64
CA VAL A 139 -19.75 32.10 13.36
C VAL A 139 -19.76 30.58 13.24
N ILE A 140 -20.93 30.01 12.94
CA ILE A 140 -21.05 28.64 12.45
C ILE A 140 -20.68 28.68 10.96
N PRO A 141 -19.67 27.93 10.49
CA PRO A 141 -19.22 27.99 9.11
C PRO A 141 -20.23 27.36 8.15
N GLU A 142 -20.07 27.62 6.86
CA GLU A 142 -20.91 27.01 5.82
C GLU A 142 -20.50 25.56 5.48
N SER A 143 -19.24 25.21 5.72
CA SER A 143 -18.71 23.88 5.41
C SER A 143 -17.65 23.38 6.39
N ALA A 144 -17.42 22.07 6.35
CA ALA A 144 -16.31 21.39 6.99
C ALA A 144 -15.73 20.36 6.00
N GLU A 145 -14.42 20.16 6.03
CA GLU A 145 -13.73 19.14 5.24
C GLU A 145 -13.00 18.19 6.19
N ILE A 146 -13.22 16.89 6.00
CA ILE A 146 -12.42 15.85 6.65
C ILE A 146 -11.81 14.95 5.58
N ALA A 147 -10.57 14.52 5.80
CA ALA A 147 -9.89 13.63 4.85
C ALA A 147 -9.03 12.63 5.59
N GLY A 148 -8.66 11.56 4.88
CA GLY A 148 -8.03 10.42 5.52
C GLY A 148 -7.70 9.29 4.55
N THR A 149 -7.40 8.12 5.12
CA THR A 149 -7.04 6.93 4.35
C THR A 149 -7.82 5.70 4.81
N VAL A 150 -7.97 4.76 3.89
CA VAL A 150 -8.41 3.39 4.15
C VAL A 150 -7.27 2.44 3.76
N ARG A 151 -7.04 1.42 4.60
CA ARG A 151 -6.08 0.33 4.33
C ARG A 151 -6.75 -1.02 4.54
N THR A 152 -6.55 -1.97 3.63
CA THR A 152 -7.14 -3.32 3.73
C THR A 152 -6.22 -4.39 3.14
N LEU A 153 -6.36 -5.64 3.59
CA LEU A 153 -5.59 -6.77 3.04
C LEU A 153 -6.39 -7.62 2.04
N LYS A 154 -7.60 -7.19 1.67
CA LYS A 154 -8.46 -7.88 0.69
C LYS A 154 -9.24 -6.89 -0.16
N LYS A 155 -9.35 -7.21 -1.46
CA LYS A 155 -10.07 -6.41 -2.45
C LYS A 155 -11.56 -6.25 -2.10
N GLU A 156 -12.18 -7.30 -1.59
CA GLU A 156 -13.58 -7.30 -1.19
C GLU A 156 -13.82 -6.42 0.04
N VAL A 157 -12.85 -6.37 0.97
CA VAL A 157 -12.92 -5.52 2.16
C VAL A 157 -12.69 -4.06 1.78
N ALA A 158 -11.79 -3.76 0.85
CA ALA A 158 -11.61 -2.42 0.28
C ALA A 158 -12.92 -1.89 -0.30
N LYS A 159 -13.55 -2.67 -1.19
CA LYS A 159 -14.82 -2.31 -1.83
C LYS A 159 -15.94 -2.09 -0.81
N LYS A 160 -16.12 -3.02 0.13
CA LYS A 160 -17.13 -2.89 1.20
C LYS A 160 -16.89 -1.67 2.08
N SER A 161 -15.64 -1.31 2.33
CA SER A 161 -15.28 -0.14 3.14
C SER A 161 -15.69 1.16 2.45
N GLU A 162 -15.44 1.29 1.15
CA GLU A 162 -15.90 2.43 0.34
C GLU A 162 -17.44 2.50 0.33
N GLU A 163 -18.11 1.40 -0.02
CA GLU A 163 -19.58 1.33 -0.06
C GLU A 163 -20.19 1.73 1.29
N ARG A 164 -19.60 1.25 2.40
CA ARG A 164 -20.06 1.58 3.74
C ARG A 164 -19.80 3.04 4.11
N MET A 165 -18.65 3.60 3.74
CA MET A 165 -18.33 5.01 3.94
C MET A 165 -19.35 5.91 3.24
N ARG A 166 -19.63 5.65 1.95
CA ARG A 166 -20.62 6.40 1.18
C ARG A 166 -22.02 6.29 1.80
N ALA A 167 -22.42 5.10 2.25
CA ALA A 167 -23.71 4.88 2.90
C ALA A 167 -23.84 5.64 4.25
N ILE A 168 -22.78 5.66 5.07
CA ILE A 168 -22.73 6.42 6.32
C ILE A 168 -22.89 7.91 6.04
N CYS A 169 -22.14 8.44 5.06
CA CYS A 169 -22.22 9.84 4.66
C CYS A 169 -23.62 10.22 4.19
N ALA A 170 -24.24 9.42 3.31
CA ALA A 170 -25.60 9.66 2.82
C ALA A 170 -26.65 9.63 3.95
N GLY A 171 -26.52 8.70 4.90
CA GLY A 171 -27.42 8.59 6.05
C GLY A 171 -27.32 9.81 6.98
N ILE A 172 -26.10 10.25 7.29
CA ILE A 172 -25.87 11.43 8.14
C ILE A 172 -26.31 12.71 7.42
N ALA A 173 -26.06 12.85 6.12
CA ALA A 173 -26.54 13.98 5.32
C ALA A 173 -28.06 14.14 5.48
N THR A 174 -28.80 13.02 5.33
CA THR A 174 -30.25 12.98 5.47
C THR A 174 -30.69 13.34 6.90
N ALA A 175 -30.04 12.79 7.92
CA ALA A 175 -30.42 13.00 9.32
C ALA A 175 -30.29 14.47 9.77
N PHE A 176 -29.33 15.21 9.21
CA PHE A 176 -29.06 16.59 9.58
C PHE A 176 -29.54 17.63 8.54
N GLY A 177 -30.08 17.18 7.41
CA GLY A 177 -30.50 18.07 6.31
C GLY A 177 -29.34 18.77 5.59
N ALA A 178 -28.13 18.20 5.67
CA ALA A 178 -26.92 18.73 5.02
C ALA A 178 -26.68 18.07 3.66
N THR A 179 -25.76 18.64 2.88
CA THR A 179 -25.18 17.97 1.71
C THR A 179 -23.80 17.43 2.08
N ILE A 180 -23.53 16.17 1.80
CA ILE A 180 -22.22 15.56 2.04
C ILE A 180 -21.72 14.97 0.73
N GLU A 181 -20.55 15.44 0.28
CA GLU A 181 -19.85 14.96 -0.91
C GLU A 181 -18.68 14.08 -0.47
N VAL A 182 -18.49 12.95 -1.15
CA VAL A 182 -17.41 12.00 -0.87
C VAL A 182 -16.58 11.81 -2.12
N ASP A 183 -15.38 12.37 -2.10
CA ASP A 183 -14.31 12.02 -3.02
C ASP A 183 -13.52 10.84 -2.42
N TYR A 184 -13.31 9.80 -3.21
CA TYR A 184 -12.66 8.57 -2.76
C TYR A 184 -11.79 8.06 -3.91
N ASP A 185 -10.49 8.05 -3.67
CA ASP A 185 -9.49 7.58 -4.61
C ASP A 185 -8.96 6.22 -4.16
N ALA A 186 -9.32 5.18 -4.90
CA ALA A 186 -8.75 3.86 -4.72
C ALA A 186 -7.37 3.85 -5.40
N ASN A 187 -6.34 3.99 -4.56
CA ASN A 187 -4.95 4.07 -5.00
C ASN A 187 -4.39 2.65 -5.17
N TYR A 188 -3.32 2.25 -4.46
CA TYR A 188 -2.66 0.97 -4.69
C TYR A 188 -3.53 -0.23 -4.32
N PRO A 189 -3.61 -1.29 -5.15
CA PRO A 189 -4.26 -2.53 -4.79
C PRO A 189 -3.47 -3.29 -3.71
N VAL A 190 -4.02 -4.41 -3.25
CA VAL A 190 -3.33 -5.28 -2.29
C VAL A 190 -2.09 -5.84 -2.98
N THR A 191 -0.92 -5.71 -2.35
CA THR A 191 0.27 -6.44 -2.82
C THR A 191 0.06 -7.90 -2.49
N PHE A 192 -0.27 -8.68 -3.53
CA PHE A 192 -0.69 -10.07 -3.40
C PHE A 192 0.32 -10.98 -4.08
N ASN A 193 1.05 -11.75 -3.28
CA ASN A 193 2.02 -12.71 -3.78
C ASN A 193 1.33 -13.98 -4.27
N HIS A 194 1.68 -14.43 -5.47
CA HIS A 194 1.18 -15.67 -6.04
C HIS A 194 1.85 -16.86 -5.35
N ALA A 195 1.09 -17.89 -4.99
CA ALA A 195 1.58 -18.95 -4.12
C ALA A 195 2.78 -19.71 -4.69
N GLN A 196 2.78 -20.01 -5.99
CA GLN A 196 3.88 -20.73 -6.64
C GLN A 196 5.15 -19.87 -6.69
N GLU A 197 5.01 -18.61 -7.09
CA GLU A 197 6.11 -17.64 -7.18
C GLU A 197 6.66 -17.30 -5.79
N THR A 198 5.82 -17.30 -4.75
CA THR A 198 6.25 -17.14 -3.37
C THR A 198 7.16 -18.28 -2.94
N VAL A 199 6.74 -19.53 -3.18
CA VAL A 199 7.53 -20.71 -2.83
C VAL A 199 8.88 -20.65 -3.55
N PHE A 200 8.84 -20.42 -4.86
CA PHE A 200 10.04 -20.26 -5.68
C PHE A 200 10.99 -19.16 -5.16
N ALA A 201 10.47 -17.95 -4.93
CA ALA A 201 11.25 -16.83 -4.41
C ALA A 201 11.84 -17.15 -3.01
N SER A 202 11.09 -17.83 -2.15
CA SER A 202 11.57 -18.22 -0.82
C SER A 202 12.65 -19.31 -0.87
N ASP A 203 12.58 -20.25 -1.81
CA ASP A 203 13.61 -21.27 -2.01
C ASP A 203 14.91 -20.65 -2.54
N VAL A 204 14.80 -19.72 -3.49
CA VAL A 204 15.95 -18.93 -3.97
C VAL A 204 16.59 -18.12 -2.84
N ALA A 205 15.78 -17.50 -1.98
CA ALA A 205 16.31 -16.81 -0.80
C ALA A 205 17.01 -17.77 0.17
N ALA A 206 16.49 -18.99 0.32
CA ALA A 206 17.09 -20.02 1.17
C ALA A 206 18.42 -20.54 0.62
N ASP A 207 18.58 -20.61 -0.70
CA ASP A 207 19.88 -20.94 -1.32
C ASP A 207 20.94 -19.87 -1.03
N VAL A 208 20.54 -18.61 -0.86
CA VAL A 208 21.44 -17.48 -0.59
C VAL A 208 21.75 -17.33 0.90
N ALA A 209 20.74 -17.41 1.75
CA ALA A 209 20.84 -17.11 3.17
C ALA A 209 20.86 -18.34 4.08
N GLY A 210 20.49 -19.51 3.57
CA GLY A 210 20.11 -20.68 4.37
C GLY A 210 18.65 -20.61 4.83
N ASP A 211 17.97 -21.75 4.86
CA ASP A 211 16.53 -21.82 5.15
C ASP A 211 16.14 -21.23 6.51
N ALA A 212 17.01 -21.36 7.52
CA ALA A 212 16.81 -20.77 8.86
C ALA A 212 16.74 -19.24 8.87
N HIS A 213 17.15 -18.57 7.77
CA HIS A 213 17.14 -17.13 7.62
C HIS A 213 16.02 -16.63 6.68
N VAL A 214 15.08 -17.50 6.29
CA VAL A 214 13.94 -17.14 5.44
C VAL A 214 12.63 -17.31 6.19
N HIS A 215 11.98 -16.19 6.50
CA HIS A 215 10.65 -16.17 7.12
C HIS A 215 9.57 -16.29 6.05
N ARG A 216 9.01 -17.49 5.88
CA ARG A 216 8.04 -17.80 4.80
C ARG A 216 6.58 -17.44 5.12
N THR A 217 6.32 -16.95 6.34
CA THR A 217 4.98 -16.61 6.82
C THR A 217 5.00 -15.35 7.69
N ILE A 218 5.52 -14.25 7.16
CA ILE A 218 5.52 -12.99 7.91
C ILE A 218 4.12 -12.45 8.16
N GLN A 219 3.99 -11.57 9.14
CA GLN A 219 2.79 -10.75 9.25
C GLN A 219 2.78 -9.71 8.12
N PRO A 220 1.62 -9.46 7.46
CA PRO A 220 1.50 -8.40 6.46
C PRO A 220 1.78 -7.02 7.06
N VAL A 221 2.25 -6.11 6.22
CA VAL A 221 2.43 -4.70 6.57
C VAL A 221 1.23 -3.90 6.07
N MET A 222 0.77 -2.92 6.85
CA MET A 222 -0.39 -2.10 6.49
C MET A 222 -0.05 -0.89 5.60
N GLY A 223 1.21 -0.76 5.20
CA GLY A 223 1.66 0.16 4.14
C GLY A 223 1.18 -0.29 2.77
N GLY A 224 1.17 0.64 1.82
CA GLY A 224 0.92 0.36 0.40
C GLY A 224 2.22 0.16 -0.36
N GLU A 225 2.11 -0.43 -1.55
CA GLU A 225 3.22 -0.66 -2.47
C GLU A 225 2.62 -0.77 -3.89
N ASP A 226 3.07 0.06 -4.83
CA ASP A 226 2.49 0.14 -6.17
C ASP A 226 3.00 -0.97 -7.12
N PHE A 227 4.03 -1.74 -6.71
CA PHE A 227 4.37 -3.01 -7.35
C PHE A 227 3.17 -3.99 -7.36
N SER A 228 2.18 -3.77 -6.50
CA SER A 228 0.87 -4.45 -6.55
C SER A 228 0.20 -4.38 -7.93
N TYR A 229 0.35 -3.32 -8.71
CA TYR A 229 -0.17 -3.25 -10.09
C TYR A 229 0.52 -4.24 -11.03
N MET A 230 1.83 -4.43 -10.85
CA MET A 230 2.58 -5.43 -11.61
C MET A 230 2.13 -6.85 -11.26
N LEU A 231 1.85 -7.09 -9.98
CA LEU A 231 1.31 -8.37 -9.50
C LEU A 231 -0.14 -8.61 -9.96
N GLU A 232 -0.99 -7.59 -10.12
CA GLU A 232 -2.30 -7.78 -10.76
C GLU A 232 -2.15 -8.15 -12.25
N ALA A 233 -1.09 -7.70 -12.91
CA ALA A 233 -0.84 -7.95 -14.33
C ALA A 233 -0.17 -9.31 -14.62
N ARG A 234 0.73 -9.79 -13.75
CA ARG A 234 1.50 -11.04 -13.95
C ARG A 234 1.72 -11.81 -12.65
N PRO A 235 1.80 -13.16 -12.72
CA PRO A 235 2.23 -13.97 -11.59
C PRO A 235 3.58 -13.49 -11.06
N GLY A 236 3.72 -13.44 -9.74
CA GLY A 236 4.89 -12.83 -9.14
C GLY A 236 4.90 -12.87 -7.63
N ALA A 237 6.01 -12.38 -7.08
CA ALA A 237 6.19 -12.26 -5.64
C ALA A 237 7.02 -11.03 -5.26
N PHE A 238 6.63 -10.43 -4.14
CA PHE A 238 7.31 -9.35 -3.46
C PHE A 238 7.92 -9.87 -2.16
N ILE A 239 9.22 -9.67 -1.97
CA ILE A 239 9.98 -10.18 -0.82
C ILE A 239 10.62 -9.04 -0.04
N PHE A 240 10.72 -9.19 1.28
CA PHE A 240 11.49 -8.30 2.12
C PHE A 240 12.90 -8.85 2.35
N ILE A 241 13.89 -7.96 2.38
CA ILE A 241 15.27 -8.25 2.80
C ILE A 241 15.61 -7.44 4.05
N GLY A 242 16.28 -8.05 5.02
CA GLY A 242 16.56 -7.38 6.29
C GLY A 242 17.55 -6.23 6.16
N ASN A 243 17.26 -5.08 6.80
CA ASN A 243 18.13 -3.92 6.87
C ASN A 243 18.89 -3.80 8.20
N GLY A 244 18.68 -4.75 9.12
CA GLY A 244 19.23 -4.70 10.48
C GLY A 244 18.46 -3.76 11.41
N ASP A 245 19.06 -3.52 12.59
CA ASP A 245 18.56 -2.56 13.58
C ASP A 245 18.85 -1.13 13.10
N SER A 246 17.89 -0.53 12.41
CA SER A 246 17.95 0.81 11.82
C SER A 246 16.64 1.53 12.10
N ALA A 247 16.64 2.86 11.94
CA ALA A 247 15.41 3.63 12.03
C ALA A 247 14.39 3.14 10.98
N GLY A 248 13.10 3.33 11.25
CA GLY A 248 12.04 2.95 10.31
C GLY A 248 12.12 3.74 8.99
N LEU A 249 11.54 3.18 7.94
CA LEU A 249 11.36 3.88 6.66
C LEU A 249 10.66 5.23 6.88
N HIS A 250 11.01 6.23 6.05
CA HIS A 250 10.57 7.64 6.15
C HIS A 250 11.02 8.41 7.41
N HIS A 251 11.80 7.79 8.30
CA HIS A 251 12.41 8.52 9.41
C HIS A 251 13.67 9.28 8.92
N PRO A 252 13.92 10.54 9.35
CA PRO A 252 15.10 11.29 8.90
C PRO A 252 16.45 10.64 9.23
N ALA A 253 16.50 9.79 10.26
CA ALA A 253 17.68 9.03 10.64
C ALA A 253 17.76 7.64 9.97
N TYR A 254 16.88 7.33 9.03
CA TYR A 254 16.95 6.09 8.27
C TYR A 254 18.21 6.07 7.41
N ASP A 255 18.97 4.99 7.56
CA ASP A 255 20.16 4.71 6.77
C ASP A 255 20.08 3.27 6.23
N PHE A 256 20.38 3.13 4.94
CA PHE A 256 20.37 1.83 4.27
C PHE A 256 21.66 1.11 4.66
N ASN A 257 21.54 -0.13 5.12
CA ASN A 257 22.72 -0.89 5.51
C ASN A 257 23.38 -1.51 4.26
N ASP A 258 24.56 -1.00 3.88
CA ASP A 258 25.30 -1.48 2.71
C ASP A 258 25.71 -2.97 2.80
N GLU A 259 25.75 -3.57 3.99
CA GLU A 259 25.98 -5.02 4.18
C GLU A 259 24.85 -5.87 3.57
N VAL A 260 23.69 -5.27 3.29
CA VAL A 260 22.55 -5.91 2.60
C VAL A 260 22.86 -6.17 1.12
N ILE A 261 23.77 -5.37 0.53
CA ILE A 261 24.07 -5.40 -0.90
C ILE A 261 24.43 -6.79 -1.43
N PRO A 262 25.41 -7.51 -0.87
CA PRO A 262 25.78 -8.84 -1.35
C PRO A 262 24.60 -9.84 -1.29
N HIS A 263 23.75 -9.78 -0.26
CA HIS A 263 22.61 -10.68 -0.12
C HIS A 263 21.53 -10.40 -1.17
N GLY A 264 21.12 -9.13 -1.33
CA GLY A 264 20.10 -8.77 -2.31
C GLY A 264 20.57 -8.97 -3.75
N MET A 265 21.84 -8.68 -4.06
CA MET A 265 22.40 -8.98 -5.38
C MET A 265 22.42 -10.48 -5.66
N SER A 266 22.89 -11.29 -4.70
CA SER A 266 22.94 -12.76 -4.85
C SER A 266 21.55 -13.35 -5.06
N TYR A 267 20.55 -12.85 -4.34
CA TYR A 267 19.16 -13.23 -4.55
C TYR A 267 18.71 -12.96 -5.98
N TRP A 268 18.90 -11.75 -6.51
CA TRP A 268 18.46 -11.41 -7.86
C TRP A 268 19.13 -12.24 -8.94
N VAL A 269 20.45 -12.46 -8.81
CA VAL A 269 21.22 -13.31 -9.72
C VAL A 269 20.68 -14.73 -9.68
N LYS A 270 20.58 -15.33 -8.49
CA LYS A 270 20.11 -16.71 -8.31
C LYS A 270 18.67 -16.89 -8.78
N LEU A 271 17.82 -15.89 -8.57
CA LEU A 271 16.43 -15.88 -9.04
C LEU A 271 16.37 -16.02 -10.56
N ALA A 272 17.13 -15.19 -11.28
CA ALA A 272 17.19 -15.24 -12.74
C ALA A 272 17.78 -16.57 -13.23
N GLU A 273 18.94 -16.98 -12.71
CA GLU A 273 19.61 -18.22 -13.13
C GLU A 273 18.78 -19.48 -12.83
N THR A 274 17.99 -19.48 -11.76
CA THR A 274 17.14 -20.63 -11.40
C THR A 274 15.84 -20.64 -12.18
N ALA A 275 15.22 -19.47 -12.41
CA ALA A 275 13.98 -19.37 -13.20
C ALA A 275 14.22 -19.71 -14.68
N LEU A 276 15.42 -19.40 -15.16
CA LEU A 276 15.84 -19.49 -16.55
C LEU A 276 17.07 -20.41 -16.69
N ALA A 277 17.06 -21.53 -15.97
CA ALA A 277 18.18 -22.48 -15.99
C ALA A 277 18.54 -22.90 -17.43
N ALA A 278 19.84 -22.84 -17.73
CA ALA A 278 20.41 -23.18 -19.03
C ALA A 278 20.62 -24.69 -19.22
#